data_AF-A0A0N4V7S8-F1
#
_entry.id   AF-A0A0N4V7S8-F1
#
_cell.length_a   1.000
_cell.length_b   1.000
_cell.length_c   1.000
_cell.angle_alpha   90.00
_cell.angle_beta   90.00
_cell.angle_gamma   90.00
#
_symmetry.space_group_name_H-M   'P 1'
#
loop_
_entity.id
_entity.type
_entity.pdbx_description
1 polymer ?
#
loop_
_entity_poly.entity_id
_entity_poly.type
_entity_poly.pdbx_seq_one_letter_code
_entity_poly.pdbx_strand_id
1 'polypeptide(L)'
;MTLSMPVGEDTTTNSPEPPCPPTPSRSSRAFSPCSIPPPTPTTVDRARILEETHNQVRHHLVYKKFCFLTDGFLTLGKHPRYNRSAELVYNCFCMTLKHTEILANVAERLPDYVKRRDNPLSRNRLNHFSDLNFKSFSPVLIKGSSLFFDAYLIRKAQDNIDVTVMVYLSLLFIYFFPEFLPQRTNHLIRLTKFLKIDVENFVRQFLRDSNFYNRIVRAFIMPRLNLLSFHSLAAHNLNKTMKVEEYERHVCFIMMQLVCALKSLQSDGVEMLSNNFKEFLLAYRYTHFNPPEEINEYPRILLLYEAIGETIEDSSRDSVGVCKYALRALCTLLHHKMDNKVPPISHRSSFSDALLKCAELLHQDKSSSLTEAKNLLEYNFWVGDGVHFDTEFEARIWLDKKRTEHVSYLLRLLLENPGALEETYERLHLQFLLSTTPRTLFACSEALRRSFC
;
A
#
# COMPACT_ATOMS: atom_id res chain seq x y z
N MET A 1 -15.75 59.74 -19.24
CA MET A 1 -14.77 60.73 -19.72
C MET A 1 -13.73 59.98 -20.54
N THR A 2 -13.94 60.02 -21.84
CA THR A 2 -13.09 59.50 -22.91
C THR A 2 -12.01 60.52 -23.25
N LEU A 3 -10.75 60.09 -23.32
CA LEU A 3 -9.66 60.88 -23.91
C LEU A 3 -8.86 59.99 -24.86
N SER A 4 -8.79 60.48 -26.09
CA SER A 4 -8.31 59.84 -27.30
C SER A 4 -6.94 60.41 -27.69
N MET A 5 -6.02 59.53 -28.13
CA MET A 5 -5.01 59.63 -29.23
C MET A 5 -4.04 60.84 -29.28
N PRO A 6 -2.78 60.68 -29.77
CA PRO A 6 -2.43 60.37 -31.19
C PRO A 6 -1.34 59.25 -31.33
N VAL A 7 -1.40 58.32 -32.29
CA VAL A 7 -1.06 58.39 -33.74
C VAL A 7 0.29 59.07 -34.03
N GLY A 8 1.28 58.25 -34.38
CA GLY A 8 2.54 58.63 -35.02
C GLY A 8 2.94 57.54 -36.00
N GLU A 9 3.14 57.93 -37.25
CA GLU A 9 3.34 57.12 -38.46
C GLU A 9 4.76 56.52 -38.58
N ASP A 10 4.79 55.37 -39.25
CA ASP A 10 5.75 54.85 -40.25
C ASP A 10 7.25 55.15 -40.15
N THR A 11 8.04 54.07 -40.13
CA THR A 11 9.17 53.94 -41.06
C THR A 11 9.58 52.48 -41.24
N THR A 12 9.45 52.05 -42.49
CA THR A 12 9.99 50.83 -43.08
C THR A 12 11.52 50.85 -43.15
N THR A 13 12.21 49.81 -42.69
CA THR A 13 13.55 49.44 -43.19
C THR A 13 13.76 47.93 -43.13
N ASN A 14 14.10 47.40 -44.31
CA ASN A 14 14.39 45.99 -44.61
C ASN A 14 15.82 45.59 -44.21
N SER A 15 15.96 44.28 -43.89
CA SER A 15 17.11 43.39 -44.12
C SER A 15 18.33 43.43 -43.17
N PRO A 16 19.19 42.37 -43.12
CA PRO A 16 19.02 40.97 -43.53
C PRO A 16 19.40 39.93 -42.46
N GLU A 17 18.93 38.69 -42.64
CA GLU A 17 19.35 37.48 -41.91
C GLU A 17 20.84 37.14 -42.15
N PRO A 18 21.56 36.65 -41.12
CA PRO A 18 22.91 36.13 -41.29
C PRO A 18 22.91 34.66 -41.80
N PRO A 19 23.94 34.26 -42.57
CA PRO A 19 23.96 33.01 -43.31
C PRO A 19 24.30 31.78 -42.45
N CYS A 20 23.68 30.64 -42.79
CA CYS A 20 24.05 29.31 -42.30
C CYS A 20 25.51 28.96 -42.65
N PRO A 21 26.28 28.38 -41.72
CA PRO A 21 27.58 27.80 -42.05
C PRO A 21 27.45 26.38 -42.67
N PRO A 22 28.42 25.98 -43.51
CA PRO A 22 28.33 24.79 -44.34
C PRO A 22 28.65 23.49 -43.60
N THR A 23 28.05 22.40 -44.06
CA THR A 23 28.46 21.01 -43.79
C THR A 23 29.90 20.74 -44.22
N PRO A 24 30.73 20.08 -43.39
CA PRO A 24 31.94 19.42 -43.85
C PRO A 24 31.70 17.93 -44.12
N SER A 25 32.15 17.53 -45.30
CA SER A 25 32.33 16.18 -45.81
C SER A 25 33.42 15.38 -45.07
N ARG A 26 33.23 14.05 -45.12
CA ARG A 26 34.09 12.90 -44.79
C ARG A 26 35.63 13.06 -44.86
N SER A 27 36.27 12.19 -44.04
CA SER A 27 37.66 11.65 -44.06
C SER A 27 38.54 12.21 -42.94
N SER A 28 39.28 11.48 -42.10
CA SER A 28 39.60 10.04 -41.94
C SER A 28 40.39 9.83 -40.63
N ARG A 29 40.13 8.69 -39.96
CA ARG A 29 41.02 7.86 -39.09
C ARG A 29 41.87 8.51 -37.97
N ALA A 30 41.52 8.15 -36.72
CA ALA A 30 42.46 7.57 -35.76
C ALA A 30 41.69 6.66 -34.77
N PHE A 31 42.06 5.37 -34.74
CA PHE A 31 41.54 4.34 -33.83
C PHE A 31 42.48 4.17 -32.63
N SER A 32 41.92 4.10 -31.42
CA SER A 32 42.48 3.45 -30.19
C SER A 32 41.44 3.54 -29.04
N PRO A 33 41.44 2.68 -28.03
CA PRO A 33 40.87 1.33 -28.03
C PRO A 33 39.63 1.19 -27.12
N CYS A 34 38.91 0.10 -27.37
CA CYS A 34 37.62 -0.33 -26.84
C CYS A 34 37.38 -0.14 -25.32
N SER A 35 36.31 0.58 -24.98
CA SER A 35 35.55 0.34 -23.76
C SER A 35 34.53 -0.77 -24.06
N ILE A 36 34.75 -1.94 -23.49
CA ILE A 36 33.87 -3.12 -23.60
C ILE A 36 32.52 -2.77 -22.94
N PRO A 37 31.37 -2.85 -23.63
CA PRO A 37 30.08 -2.78 -22.97
C PRO A 37 29.89 -4.03 -22.09
N PRO A 38 29.24 -3.92 -20.92
CA PRO A 38 29.02 -5.07 -20.05
C PRO A 38 28.23 -6.15 -20.81
N PRO A 39 28.51 -7.44 -20.57
CA PRO A 39 27.88 -8.51 -21.32
C PRO A 39 26.37 -8.51 -21.05
N THR A 40 25.58 -8.35 -22.12
CA THR A 40 24.18 -8.77 -22.14
C THR A 40 24.11 -10.26 -21.77
N PRO A 41 23.15 -10.70 -20.94
CA PRO A 41 22.98 -12.10 -20.61
C PRO A 41 22.90 -12.92 -21.91
N THR A 42 23.73 -13.95 -21.99
CA THR A 42 23.82 -14.76 -23.20
C THR A 42 22.49 -15.49 -23.42
N THR A 43 22.19 -15.82 -24.68
CA THR A 43 21.04 -16.67 -25.06
C THR A 43 20.96 -17.98 -24.25
N VAL A 44 22.08 -18.43 -23.70
CA VAL A 44 22.20 -19.60 -22.80
C VAL A 44 21.57 -19.34 -21.42
N ASP A 45 21.73 -18.14 -20.84
CA ASP A 45 21.13 -17.78 -19.54
C ASP A 45 19.61 -17.64 -19.64
N ARG A 46 19.11 -17.10 -20.77
CA ARG A 46 17.66 -17.06 -21.04
C ARG A 46 17.08 -18.46 -21.25
N ALA A 47 17.79 -19.33 -21.97
CA ALA A 47 17.36 -20.70 -22.19
C ALA A 47 17.30 -21.49 -20.86
N ARG A 48 18.29 -21.31 -19.98
CA ARG A 48 18.31 -21.96 -18.67
C ARG A 48 17.19 -21.47 -17.74
N ILE A 49 16.92 -20.16 -17.71
CA ILE A 49 15.80 -19.60 -16.94
C ILE A 49 14.46 -20.12 -17.49
N LEU A 50 14.30 -20.19 -18.82
CA LEU A 50 13.10 -20.74 -19.45
C LEU A 50 12.93 -22.24 -19.17
N GLU A 51 14.01 -23.01 -19.14
CA GLU A 51 13.99 -24.45 -18.83
C GLU A 51 13.70 -24.72 -17.35
N GLU A 52 14.29 -23.95 -16.43
CA GLU A 52 13.95 -23.99 -15.00
C GLU A 52 12.48 -23.59 -14.76
N THR A 53 11.99 -22.56 -15.46
CA THR A 53 10.59 -22.13 -15.38
C THR A 53 9.65 -23.17 -16.01
N HIS A 54 10.02 -23.79 -17.12
CA HIS A 54 9.25 -24.84 -17.78
C HIS A 54 9.16 -26.11 -16.91
N ASN A 55 10.25 -26.49 -16.25
CA ASN A 55 10.25 -27.60 -15.30
C ASN A 55 9.39 -27.31 -14.06
N GLN A 56 9.43 -26.08 -13.53
CA GLN A 56 8.53 -25.66 -12.44
C GLN A 56 7.05 -25.69 -12.86
N VAL A 57 6.72 -25.25 -14.09
CA VAL A 57 5.37 -25.32 -14.65
C VAL A 57 4.91 -26.77 -14.87
N ARG A 58 5.81 -27.67 -15.27
CA ARG A 58 5.51 -29.10 -15.45
C ARG A 58 5.18 -29.78 -14.12
N HIS A 59 5.91 -29.46 -13.04
CA HIS A 59 5.58 -29.90 -11.69
C HIS A 59 4.23 -29.33 -11.21
N HIS A 60 3.90 -28.09 -11.59
CA HIS A 60 2.61 -27.45 -11.28
C HIS A 60 1.41 -28.12 -11.99
N LEU A 61 1.59 -28.58 -13.24
CA LEU A 61 0.55 -29.31 -13.99
C LEU A 61 0.29 -30.72 -13.44
N VAL A 62 1.32 -31.39 -12.90
CA VAL A 62 1.16 -32.68 -12.19
C VAL A 62 0.33 -32.49 -10.92
N TYR A 63 0.53 -31.39 -10.19
CA TYR A 63 -0.24 -31.04 -8.99
C TYR A 63 -1.72 -30.77 -9.30
N LYS A 64 -2.02 -30.02 -10.38
CA LYS A 64 -3.40 -29.72 -10.79
C LYS A 64 -4.19 -30.98 -11.17
N LYS A 65 -3.51 -32.00 -11.70
CA LYS A 65 -4.10 -33.31 -12.01
C LYS A 65 -4.29 -34.18 -10.75
N PHE A 66 -3.57 -33.90 -9.66
CA PHE A 66 -3.57 -34.70 -8.43
C PHE A 66 -4.53 -34.17 -7.35
N CYS A 67 -4.75 -32.86 -7.25
CA CYS A 67 -5.84 -32.32 -6.42
C CYS A 67 -7.24 -32.83 -6.86
N PHE A 68 -7.38 -33.23 -8.13
CA PHE A 68 -8.57 -33.92 -8.65
C PHE A 68 -8.65 -35.41 -8.27
N LEU A 69 -7.53 -36.03 -7.91
CA LEU A 69 -7.47 -37.46 -7.55
C LEU A 69 -7.67 -37.71 -6.05
N THR A 70 -7.42 -36.72 -5.19
CA THR A 70 -7.61 -36.85 -3.73
C THR A 70 -9.08 -36.94 -3.30
N ASP A 71 -10.03 -36.49 -4.15
CA ASP A 71 -11.46 -36.73 -3.93
C ASP A 71 -11.89 -38.19 -4.24
N GLY A 72 -11.01 -39.01 -4.83
CA GLY A 72 -11.34 -40.38 -5.29
C GLY A 72 -10.74 -41.54 -4.49
N PHE A 73 -9.95 -41.30 -3.43
CA PHE A 73 -9.13 -42.36 -2.79
C PHE A 73 -9.59 -42.80 -1.39
N LEU A 74 -10.83 -42.51 -0.98
CA LEU A 74 -11.36 -42.90 0.34
C LEU A 74 -11.84 -44.37 0.45
N THR A 75 -11.61 -45.22 -0.54
CA THR A 75 -11.89 -46.66 -0.40
C THR A 75 -10.83 -47.49 -1.11
N LEU A 76 -9.91 -48.12 -0.36
CA LEU A 76 -9.45 -49.51 -0.56
C LEU A 76 -8.21 -49.86 0.29
N GLY A 77 -8.43 -50.73 1.28
CA GLY A 77 -7.80 -52.06 1.31
C GLY A 77 -6.29 -52.18 1.50
N LYS A 78 -5.92 -52.76 2.65
CA LYS A 78 -4.58 -53.21 3.10
C LYS A 78 -3.79 -53.98 2.02
N HIS A 79 -2.62 -53.46 1.61
CA HIS A 79 -1.43 -54.17 1.08
C HIS A 79 -0.27 -53.15 0.86
N PRO A 80 0.98 -53.52 0.48
CA PRO A 80 2.25 -52.89 0.92
C PRO A 80 2.52 -51.51 0.29
N ARG A 81 1.66 -50.53 0.62
CA ARG A 81 1.65 -49.15 0.13
C ARG A 81 2.17 -48.15 1.17
N TYR A 82 2.66 -48.62 2.30
CA TYR A 82 3.07 -47.75 3.42
C TYR A 82 4.30 -46.88 3.10
N ASN A 83 5.24 -47.37 2.28
CA ASN A 83 6.42 -46.58 1.89
C ASN A 83 6.09 -45.51 0.84
N ARG A 84 5.22 -45.80 -0.14
CA ARG A 84 4.80 -44.79 -1.13
C ARG A 84 3.94 -43.70 -0.51
N SER A 85 3.09 -44.02 0.46
CA SER A 85 2.32 -43.00 1.18
C SER A 85 3.21 -42.08 2.01
N ALA A 86 4.24 -42.62 2.68
CA ALA A 86 5.17 -41.81 3.46
C ALA A 86 6.01 -40.87 2.58
N GLU A 87 6.50 -41.38 1.44
CA GLU A 87 7.26 -40.58 0.46
C GLU A 87 6.39 -39.48 -0.19
N LEU A 88 5.12 -39.78 -0.49
CA LEU A 88 4.17 -38.80 -1.02
C LEU A 88 3.83 -37.70 -0.01
N VAL A 89 3.61 -38.07 1.27
CA VAL A 89 3.38 -37.10 2.35
C VAL A 89 4.61 -36.22 2.56
N TYR A 90 5.81 -36.81 2.52
CA TYR A 90 7.06 -36.07 2.60
C TYR A 90 7.23 -35.08 1.44
N ASN A 91 6.93 -35.51 0.20
CA ASN A 91 7.01 -34.64 -0.96
C ASN A 91 5.99 -33.49 -0.91
N CYS A 92 4.76 -33.74 -0.45
CA CYS A 92 3.77 -32.68 -0.25
C CYS A 92 4.24 -31.67 0.81
N PHE A 93 4.81 -32.16 1.91
CA PHE A 93 5.37 -31.31 2.96
C PHE A 93 6.51 -30.43 2.43
N CYS A 94 7.45 -31.01 1.67
CA CYS A 94 8.53 -30.27 1.02
C CYS A 94 8.01 -29.18 0.06
N MET A 95 6.95 -29.47 -0.71
CA MET A 95 6.33 -28.49 -1.62
C MET A 95 5.66 -27.34 -0.87
N THR A 96 4.93 -27.62 0.22
CA THR A 96 4.34 -26.58 1.08
C THR A 96 5.42 -25.63 1.64
N LEU A 97 6.55 -26.20 2.11
CA LEU A 97 7.68 -25.41 2.59
C LEU A 97 8.27 -24.55 1.46
N LYS A 98 8.42 -25.10 0.25
CA LYS A 98 8.92 -24.35 -0.90
C LYS A 98 8.00 -23.22 -1.34
N HIS A 99 6.68 -23.43 -1.38
CA HIS A 99 5.75 -22.34 -1.68
C HIS A 99 5.82 -21.24 -0.61
N THR A 100 5.92 -21.61 0.66
CA THR A 100 6.09 -20.64 1.75
C THR A 100 7.39 -19.85 1.60
N GLU A 101 8.50 -20.51 1.25
CA GLU A 101 9.80 -19.87 0.98
C GLU A 101 9.72 -18.91 -0.22
N ILE A 102 9.06 -19.30 -1.31
CA ILE A 102 8.84 -18.44 -2.48
C ILE A 102 8.02 -17.22 -2.11
N LEU A 103 6.90 -17.39 -1.41
CA LEU A 103 6.05 -16.28 -0.99
C LEU A 103 6.79 -15.33 -0.03
N ALA A 104 7.61 -15.86 0.87
CA ALA A 104 8.44 -15.05 1.77
C ALA A 104 9.46 -14.20 0.98
N ASN A 105 10.13 -14.81 0.00
CA ASN A 105 11.07 -14.11 -0.87
C ASN A 105 10.37 -13.02 -1.70
N VAL A 106 9.17 -13.30 -2.22
CA VAL A 106 8.37 -12.29 -2.92
C VAL A 106 7.98 -11.16 -1.98
N ALA A 107 7.51 -11.47 -0.77
CA ALA A 107 7.13 -10.46 0.23
C ALA A 107 8.29 -9.52 0.59
N GLU A 108 9.51 -10.04 0.67
CA GLU A 108 10.72 -9.25 0.93
C GLU A 108 11.08 -8.33 -0.25
N ARG A 109 10.93 -8.82 -1.49
CA ARG A 109 11.36 -8.08 -2.70
C ARG A 109 10.28 -7.18 -3.30
N LEU A 110 9.02 -7.38 -2.92
CA LEU A 110 7.87 -6.63 -3.43
C LEU A 110 8.02 -5.11 -3.26
N PRO A 111 8.44 -4.58 -2.09
CA PRO A 111 8.61 -3.12 -1.92
C PRO A 111 9.66 -2.54 -2.86
N ASP A 112 10.79 -3.23 -3.07
CA ASP A 112 11.85 -2.77 -3.97
C ASP A 112 11.45 -2.87 -5.44
N TYR A 113 10.64 -3.86 -5.79
CA TYR A 113 10.05 -3.97 -7.11
C TYR A 113 9.11 -2.78 -7.38
N VAL A 114 8.17 -2.53 -6.48
CA VAL A 114 7.21 -1.43 -6.60
C VAL A 114 7.92 -0.08 -6.60
N LYS A 115 8.91 0.12 -5.72
CA LYS A 115 9.76 1.31 -5.71
C LYS A 115 10.47 1.51 -7.04
N ARG A 116 10.95 0.45 -7.71
CA ARG A 116 11.58 0.58 -9.04
C ARG A 116 10.57 0.87 -10.15
N ARG A 117 9.40 0.22 -10.10
CA ARG A 117 8.31 0.40 -11.06
C ARG A 117 7.72 1.80 -11.00
N ASP A 118 7.39 2.25 -9.80
CA ASP A 118 6.63 3.47 -9.56
C ASP A 118 7.53 4.70 -9.35
N ASN A 119 8.86 4.58 -9.42
CA ASN A 119 9.80 5.71 -9.31
C ASN A 119 10.21 6.25 -10.69
N PRO A 120 9.42 7.14 -11.31
CA PRO A 120 9.84 7.83 -12.52
C PRO A 120 11.04 8.76 -12.26
N LEU A 121 11.32 9.10 -10.99
CA LEU A 121 12.30 10.10 -10.57
C LEU A 121 13.70 9.54 -10.34
N SER A 122 13.90 8.22 -10.39
CA SER A 122 15.22 7.58 -10.26
C SER A 122 16.26 8.04 -11.30
N ARG A 123 15.82 8.66 -12.39
CA ARG A 123 16.68 9.20 -13.46
C ARG A 123 16.89 10.71 -13.41
N ASN A 124 16.14 11.44 -12.58
CA ASN A 124 16.20 12.90 -12.55
C ASN A 124 16.79 13.37 -11.22
N ARG A 125 17.89 14.13 -11.31
CA ARG A 125 18.51 14.85 -10.18
C ARG A 125 17.59 15.98 -9.72
N LEU A 126 16.45 15.64 -9.12
CA LEU A 126 15.65 16.61 -8.37
C LEU A 126 16.43 16.91 -7.10
N ASN A 127 17.09 18.07 -7.09
CA ASN A 127 17.87 18.52 -5.95
C ASN A 127 17.24 19.75 -5.29
N HIS A 128 16.28 20.42 -5.94
CA HIS A 128 15.78 21.71 -5.50
C HIS A 128 14.24 21.78 -5.49
N PHE A 129 13.70 22.40 -4.44
CA PHE A 129 12.25 22.63 -4.30
C PHE A 129 11.68 23.53 -5.40
N SER A 130 12.51 24.38 -6.01
CA SER A 130 12.17 25.25 -7.14
C SER A 130 11.75 24.50 -8.41
N ASP A 131 12.06 23.19 -8.50
CA ASP A 131 11.69 22.37 -9.65
C ASP A 131 10.20 21.97 -9.63
N LEU A 132 9.52 22.21 -8.51
CA LEU A 132 8.09 21.92 -8.30
C LEU A 132 7.23 23.12 -8.72
N ASN A 133 6.21 22.84 -9.54
CA ASN A 133 5.15 23.81 -9.83
C ASN A 133 3.88 23.41 -9.07
N PHE A 134 3.47 24.24 -8.13
CA PHE A 134 2.28 24.01 -7.33
C PHE A 134 1.03 24.36 -8.12
N LYS A 135 0.02 23.49 -8.10
CA LYS A 135 -1.29 23.77 -8.71
C LYS A 135 -2.04 24.87 -7.94
N SER A 136 -1.79 24.96 -6.63
CA SER A 136 -2.32 25.99 -5.75
C SER A 136 -1.34 26.28 -4.61
N PHE A 137 -1.32 27.53 -4.14
CA PHE A 137 -0.58 27.95 -2.95
C PHE A 137 -1.34 27.64 -1.65
N SER A 138 -2.61 27.25 -1.74
CA SER A 138 -3.37 26.74 -0.61
C SER A 138 -3.22 25.21 -0.51
N PRO A 139 -3.00 24.66 0.69
CA PRO A 139 -2.92 23.22 0.87
C PRO A 139 -4.27 22.57 0.54
N VAL A 140 -4.22 21.43 -0.13
CA VAL A 140 -5.40 20.60 -0.44
C VAL A 140 -5.91 19.91 0.81
N LEU A 141 -5.00 19.55 1.72
CA LEU A 141 -5.32 18.95 3.00
C LEU A 141 -4.38 19.48 4.08
N ILE A 142 -4.96 19.80 5.23
CA ILE A 142 -4.22 20.14 6.46
C ILE A 142 -4.57 19.06 7.49
N LYS A 143 -3.56 18.38 8.02
CA LYS A 143 -3.73 17.34 9.04
C LYS A 143 -2.64 17.49 10.11
N GLY A 144 -3.01 17.99 11.29
CA GLY A 144 -2.04 18.33 12.33
C GLY A 144 -1.07 19.41 11.84
N SER A 145 0.24 19.19 12.04
CA SER A 145 1.33 20.04 11.54
C SER A 145 1.77 19.73 10.11
N SER A 146 1.04 18.86 9.40
CA SER A 146 1.35 18.45 8.03
C SER A 146 0.40 19.07 7.02
N LEU A 147 0.98 19.67 5.98
CA LEU A 147 0.32 20.34 4.88
C LEU A 147 0.56 19.54 3.60
N PHE A 148 -0.51 19.26 2.85
CA PHE A 148 -0.43 18.52 1.59
C PHE A 148 -0.82 19.41 0.43
N PHE A 149 0.01 19.38 -0.60
CA PHE A 149 -0.16 20.19 -1.79
C PHE A 149 -0.12 19.33 -3.05
N ASP A 150 -0.84 19.81 -4.06
CA ASP A 150 -0.80 19.29 -5.40
C ASP A 150 0.24 20.04 -6.22
N ALA A 151 1.16 19.31 -6.84
CA ALA A 151 2.19 19.90 -7.67
C ALA A 151 2.47 19.02 -8.88
N TYR A 152 3.23 19.55 -9.83
CA TYR A 152 3.76 18.81 -10.95
C TYR A 152 5.21 19.18 -11.23
N LEU A 153 5.95 18.23 -11.79
CA LEU A 153 7.33 18.39 -12.22
C LEU A 153 7.36 18.56 -13.73
N ILE A 154 7.95 19.66 -14.20
CA ILE A 154 8.12 19.92 -15.64
C ILE A 154 9.31 19.14 -16.14
N ARG A 155 9.10 18.25 -17.13
CA ARG A 155 10.18 17.61 -17.86
C ARG A 155 10.38 18.31 -19.20
N LYS A 156 11.63 18.68 -19.50
CA LYS A 156 12.00 19.38 -20.75
C LYS A 156 11.71 18.58 -22.05
N ALA A 157 11.25 17.32 -21.97
CA ALA A 157 11.00 16.46 -23.13
C ALA A 157 9.91 15.38 -22.91
N GLN A 158 9.11 15.47 -21.85
CA GLN A 158 8.09 14.46 -21.50
C GLN A 158 6.93 15.11 -20.74
N ASP A 159 5.78 14.42 -20.70
CA ASP A 159 4.60 14.89 -19.97
C ASP A 159 4.93 15.25 -18.52
N ASN A 160 4.23 16.26 -18.02
CA ASN A 160 4.34 16.71 -16.64
C ASN A 160 4.02 15.56 -15.68
N ILE A 161 4.86 15.36 -14.67
CA ILE A 161 4.62 14.33 -13.66
C ILE A 161 3.87 14.97 -12.50
N ASP A 162 2.60 14.59 -12.33
CA ASP A 162 1.82 14.95 -11.16
C ASP A 162 2.38 14.29 -9.89
N VAL A 163 2.49 15.07 -8.82
CA VAL A 163 3.01 14.64 -7.53
C VAL A 163 2.16 15.20 -6.39
N THR A 164 2.29 14.57 -5.22
CA THR A 164 1.78 15.11 -3.97
C THR A 164 2.96 15.53 -3.10
N VAL A 165 2.94 16.77 -2.60
CA VAL A 165 4.00 17.33 -1.77
C VAL A 165 3.49 17.47 -0.35
N MET A 166 4.13 16.78 0.59
CA MET A 166 3.88 16.94 2.03
C MET A 166 4.92 17.88 2.61
N VAL A 167 4.48 19.00 3.16
CA VAL A 167 5.29 19.97 3.89
C VAL A 167 4.95 19.85 5.36
N TYR A 168 5.95 19.63 6.22
CA TYR A 168 5.72 19.48 7.66
C TYR A 168 6.46 20.57 8.45
N LEU A 169 5.93 20.90 9.63
CA LEU A 169 6.28 22.10 10.38
C LEU A 169 6.77 21.81 11.82
N SER A 170 7.72 20.88 12.04
CA SER A 170 8.16 20.52 13.40
C SER A 170 9.66 20.26 13.56
N LEU A 171 10.19 20.72 14.71
CA LEU A 171 11.57 20.59 15.20
C LEU A 171 11.88 19.18 15.79
N LEU A 172 10.86 18.46 16.27
CA LEU A 172 11.02 17.18 17.00
C LEU A 172 11.31 15.97 16.10
N PHE A 173 11.32 16.15 14.78
CA PHE A 173 11.39 15.08 13.78
C PHE A 173 12.79 14.46 13.59
N ILE A 174 13.80 14.87 14.36
CA ILE A 174 15.14 14.27 14.29
C ILE A 174 15.13 12.84 14.89
N TYR A 175 14.19 12.52 15.78
CA TYR A 175 14.21 11.25 16.53
C TYR A 175 13.27 10.14 16.01
N PHE A 176 12.31 10.43 15.13
CA PHE A 176 11.22 9.49 14.77
C PHE A 176 11.07 9.20 13.28
N PHE A 177 12.11 9.41 12.48
CA PHE A 177 12.06 9.12 11.05
C PHE A 177 12.03 7.59 10.79
N PRO A 178 11.29 7.09 9.79
CA PRO A 178 11.34 5.69 9.36
C PRO A 178 12.71 5.20 8.83
N GLU A 179 13.68 6.10 8.60
CA GLU A 179 15.08 5.73 8.33
C GLU A 179 15.84 5.33 9.61
N PHE A 180 15.40 5.83 10.78
CA PHE A 180 15.99 5.55 12.10
C PHE A 180 15.12 4.66 12.98
N LEU A 181 13.83 4.49 12.64
CA LEU A 181 13.03 3.43 13.24
C LEU A 181 13.60 2.08 12.80
N PRO A 182 13.84 1.14 13.73
CA PRO A 182 14.38 -0.16 13.40
C PRO A 182 13.58 -0.80 12.26
N GLN A 183 14.27 -1.52 11.37
CA GLN A 183 13.71 -2.30 10.25
C GLN A 183 12.56 -3.27 10.67
N ARG A 184 12.27 -3.38 11.97
CA ARG A 184 11.15 -4.13 12.55
C ARG A 184 9.78 -3.44 12.37
N THR A 185 9.72 -2.15 12.01
CA THR A 185 8.46 -1.45 11.79
C THR A 185 7.83 -1.86 10.46
N ASN A 186 6.64 -2.48 10.52
CA ASN A 186 5.86 -2.94 9.37
C ASN A 186 5.88 -1.94 8.20
N HIS A 187 6.42 -2.36 7.05
CA HIS A 187 6.47 -1.55 5.82
C HIS A 187 5.08 -1.10 5.33
N LEU A 188 3.99 -1.72 5.83
CA LEU A 188 2.58 -1.35 5.60
C LEU A 188 2.37 0.17 5.66
N ILE A 189 2.99 0.80 6.64
CA ILE A 189 2.74 2.17 7.06
C ILE A 189 3.72 3.18 6.41
N ARG A 190 4.82 2.70 5.81
CA ARG A 190 5.89 3.59 5.30
C ARG A 190 5.54 4.23 3.96
N LEU A 191 5.31 5.55 3.97
CA LEU A 191 5.16 6.36 2.75
C LEU A 191 6.19 5.98 1.66
N THR A 192 5.70 5.63 0.46
CA THR A 192 6.54 5.51 -0.73
C THR A 192 6.96 6.91 -1.14
N LYS A 193 8.10 7.38 -0.60
CA LYS A 193 8.66 8.70 -0.90
C LYS A 193 9.53 8.61 -2.14
N PHE A 194 9.38 9.57 -3.03
CA PHE A 194 10.31 9.72 -4.15
C PHE A 194 11.59 10.44 -3.74
N LEU A 195 11.44 11.50 -2.95
CA LEU A 195 12.56 12.33 -2.57
C LEU A 195 12.25 13.09 -1.28
N LYS A 196 13.25 13.14 -0.40
CA LYS A 196 13.32 14.09 0.71
C LYS A 196 14.10 15.31 0.20
N ILE A 197 13.49 16.48 0.29
CA ILE A 197 14.21 17.74 0.04
C ILE A 197 14.46 18.38 1.40
N ASP A 198 15.73 18.51 1.76
CA ASP A 198 16.13 19.37 2.87
C ASP A 198 15.95 20.82 2.42
N VAL A 199 15.23 21.58 3.24
CA VAL A 199 14.66 22.85 2.84
C VAL A 199 15.57 23.99 3.30
N GLU A 200 16.16 24.67 2.32
CA GLU A 200 16.69 26.03 2.48
C GLU A 200 15.58 27.08 2.20
N ASN A 201 15.89 28.35 2.48
CA ASN A 201 15.07 29.58 2.53
C ASN A 201 13.82 29.71 1.61
N PHE A 202 13.72 28.95 0.52
CA PHE A 202 12.65 29.05 -0.48
C PHE A 202 11.28 28.55 0.01
N VAL A 203 11.20 27.46 0.78
CA VAL A 203 9.88 27.03 1.32
C VAL A 203 9.41 28.00 2.41
N ARG A 204 10.33 28.62 3.16
CA ARG A 204 9.96 29.71 4.08
C ARG A 204 9.37 30.90 3.34
N GLN A 205 9.89 31.21 2.15
CA GLN A 205 9.34 32.23 1.27
C GLN A 205 7.99 31.82 0.67
N PHE A 206 7.83 30.56 0.26
CA PHE A 206 6.53 30.00 -0.19
C PHE A 206 5.47 30.05 0.92
N LEU A 207 5.89 29.83 2.17
CA LEU A 207 5.02 29.89 3.35
C LEU A 207 4.97 31.29 3.99
N ARG A 208 5.55 32.35 3.39
CA ARG A 208 5.58 33.70 4.01
C ARG A 208 4.20 34.28 4.27
N ASP A 209 3.24 33.97 3.41
CA ASP A 209 1.85 34.42 3.54
C ASP A 209 1.02 33.51 4.46
N SER A 210 1.62 32.43 4.96
CA SER A 210 1.03 31.50 5.92
C SER A 210 1.65 31.75 7.29
N ASN A 211 0.91 31.60 8.39
CA ASN A 211 1.36 31.87 9.77
C ASN A 211 2.51 30.95 10.29
N PHE A 212 3.30 30.32 9.42
CA PHE A 212 4.24 29.23 9.72
C PHE A 212 5.73 29.62 9.59
N TYR A 213 6.04 30.91 9.44
CA TYR A 213 7.37 31.45 9.09
C TYR A 213 8.54 31.03 10.01
N ASN A 214 8.28 30.76 11.29
CA ASN A 214 9.33 30.48 12.30
C ASN A 214 9.65 28.99 12.54
N ARG A 215 9.02 28.05 11.83
CA ARG A 215 9.21 26.61 12.09
C ARG A 215 10.28 25.99 11.17
N ILE A 216 10.96 24.94 11.65
CA ILE A 216 11.75 24.09 10.73
C ILE A 216 10.76 23.37 9.82
N VAL A 217 11.01 23.50 8.52
CA VAL A 217 10.18 22.91 7.48
C VAL A 217 11.00 21.86 6.78
N ARG A 218 10.45 20.67 6.50
CA ARG A 218 10.96 19.86 5.38
C ARG A 218 9.81 19.40 4.49
N ALA A 219 10.18 19.05 3.26
CA ALA A 219 9.23 18.64 2.24
C ALA A 219 9.53 17.23 1.74
N PHE A 220 8.46 16.46 1.51
CA PHE A 220 8.50 15.15 0.87
C PHE A 220 7.72 15.20 -0.42
N ILE A 221 8.34 14.69 -1.49
CA ILE A 221 7.66 14.47 -2.76
C ILE A 221 7.27 13.00 -2.84
N MET A 222 6.01 12.75 -3.18
CA MET A 222 5.41 11.44 -3.28
C MET A 222 4.74 11.27 -4.65
N PRO A 223 4.43 10.02 -5.06
CA PRO A 223 3.47 9.79 -6.13
C PRO A 223 2.23 10.65 -5.95
N ARG A 224 1.54 10.94 -7.05
CA ARG A 224 0.22 11.57 -6.96
C ARG A 224 -0.70 10.67 -6.13
N LEU A 225 -1.21 11.20 -5.02
CA LEU A 225 -2.13 10.53 -4.11
C LEU A 225 -3.41 11.35 -3.94
N ASN A 226 -4.55 10.64 -3.88
CA ASN A 226 -5.80 11.21 -3.41
C ASN A 226 -5.90 10.91 -1.90
N LEU A 227 -5.87 11.96 -1.08
CA LEU A 227 -5.81 11.84 0.38
C LEU A 227 -7.18 12.09 1.01
N LEU A 228 -7.62 11.19 1.88
CA LEU A 228 -8.89 11.30 2.60
C LEU A 228 -8.71 11.02 4.09
N SER A 229 -9.49 11.68 4.92
CA SER A 229 -9.65 11.29 6.32
C SER A 229 -10.71 10.19 6.46
N PHE A 230 -10.73 9.47 7.60
CA PHE A 230 -11.82 8.53 7.89
C PHE A 230 -13.19 9.22 7.88
N HIS A 231 -13.28 10.46 8.39
CA HIS A 231 -14.49 11.26 8.36
C HIS A 231 -14.91 11.63 6.93
N SER A 232 -13.96 11.99 6.07
CA SER A 232 -14.24 12.34 4.67
C SER A 232 -14.75 11.12 3.92
N LEU A 233 -14.09 9.95 4.05
CA LEU A 233 -14.54 8.72 3.41
C LEU A 233 -15.94 8.32 3.88
N ALA A 234 -16.21 8.45 5.17
CA ALA A 234 -17.52 8.20 5.73
C ALA A 234 -18.57 9.17 5.16
N ALA A 235 -18.28 10.47 5.14
CA ALA A 235 -19.21 11.47 4.61
C ALA A 235 -19.53 11.26 3.12
N HIS A 236 -18.52 10.92 2.29
CA HIS A 236 -18.74 10.62 0.87
C HIS A 236 -19.71 9.45 0.66
N ASN A 237 -19.58 8.39 1.47
CA ASN A 237 -20.43 7.20 1.34
C ASN A 237 -21.76 7.29 2.09
N LEU A 238 -22.00 8.36 2.87
CA LEU A 238 -23.31 8.65 3.46
C LEU A 238 -24.40 8.78 2.38
N ASN A 239 -24.02 9.25 1.18
CA ASN A 239 -24.89 9.38 0.01
C ASN A 239 -24.99 8.08 -0.83
N LYS A 240 -24.46 6.95 -0.34
CA LYS A 240 -24.51 5.61 -0.98
C LYS A 240 -23.94 5.57 -2.40
N THR A 241 -22.79 6.21 -2.62
CA THR A 241 -22.07 6.12 -3.89
C THR A 241 -21.55 4.69 -4.15
N MET A 242 -21.27 3.92 -3.10
CA MET A 242 -20.88 2.51 -3.16
C MET A 242 -22.01 1.58 -2.73
N LYS A 243 -22.04 0.35 -3.28
CA LYS A 243 -22.91 -0.71 -2.76
C LYS A 243 -22.47 -1.09 -1.34
N VAL A 244 -23.43 -1.56 -0.53
CA VAL A 244 -23.18 -1.86 0.90
C VAL A 244 -22.10 -2.92 1.08
N GLU A 245 -22.12 -4.00 0.30
CA GLU A 245 -21.09 -5.05 0.36
C GLU A 245 -19.70 -4.54 -0.03
N GLU A 246 -19.61 -3.77 -1.12
CA GLU A 246 -18.35 -3.15 -1.55
C GLU A 246 -17.81 -2.19 -0.49
N TYR A 247 -18.69 -1.43 0.16
CA TYR A 247 -18.32 -0.50 1.22
C TYR A 247 -17.84 -1.22 2.49
N GLU A 248 -18.59 -2.21 3.00
CA GLU A 248 -18.18 -2.97 4.18
C GLU A 248 -16.89 -3.76 3.92
N ARG A 249 -16.68 -4.24 2.69
CA ARG A 249 -15.40 -4.81 2.25
C ARG A 249 -14.26 -3.79 2.31
N HIS A 250 -14.48 -2.55 1.85
CA HIS A 250 -13.51 -1.46 1.99
C HIS A 250 -13.19 -1.14 3.45
N VAL A 251 -14.22 -1.07 4.31
CA VAL A 251 -14.04 -0.84 5.75
C VAL A 251 -13.24 -1.97 6.38
N CYS A 252 -13.54 -3.23 6.06
CA CYS A 252 -12.78 -4.38 6.52
C CYS A 252 -11.29 -4.26 6.16
N PHE A 253 -10.99 -3.88 4.90
CA PHE A 253 -9.62 -3.68 4.44
C PHE A 253 -8.88 -2.54 5.16
N ILE A 254 -9.56 -1.42 5.40
CA ILE A 254 -9.02 -0.29 6.18
C ILE A 254 -8.74 -0.75 7.63
N MET A 255 -9.69 -1.44 8.24
CA MET A 255 -9.57 -1.90 9.62
C MET A 255 -8.44 -2.91 9.82
N MET A 256 -8.21 -3.82 8.87
CA MET A 256 -7.05 -4.73 8.90
C MET A 256 -5.73 -3.94 8.96
N GLN A 257 -5.57 -2.94 8.08
CA GLN A 257 -4.38 -2.09 8.07
C GLN A 257 -4.23 -1.29 9.37
N LEU A 258 -5.33 -0.74 9.87
CA LEU A 258 -5.31 0.09 11.07
C LEU A 258 -4.91 -0.74 12.29
N VAL A 259 -5.50 -1.92 12.47
CA VAL A 259 -5.16 -2.81 13.58
C VAL A 259 -3.71 -3.26 13.51
N CYS A 260 -3.19 -3.57 12.31
CA CYS A 260 -1.77 -3.82 12.11
C CYS A 260 -0.89 -2.64 12.53
N ALA A 261 -1.28 -1.42 12.16
CA ALA A 261 -0.56 -0.21 12.51
C ALA A 261 -0.56 0.06 14.02
N LEU A 262 -1.72 -0.07 14.67
CA LEU A 262 -1.86 0.10 16.10
C LEU A 262 -1.09 -0.94 16.90
N LYS A 263 -1.03 -2.20 16.44
CA LYS A 263 -0.18 -3.21 17.06
C LYS A 263 1.30 -2.86 16.99
N SER A 264 1.77 -2.35 15.85
CA SER A 264 3.15 -1.88 15.72
C SER A 264 3.44 -0.70 16.64
N LEU A 265 2.52 0.27 16.71
CA LEU A 265 2.63 1.39 17.65
C LEU A 265 2.66 0.92 19.11
N GLN A 266 1.81 -0.03 19.48
CA GLN A 266 1.79 -0.62 20.82
C GLN A 266 3.11 -1.33 21.15
N SER A 267 3.71 -2.04 20.19
CA SER A 267 5.05 -2.64 20.40
C SER A 267 6.17 -1.60 20.52
N ASP A 268 5.97 -0.40 19.97
CA ASP A 268 6.87 0.74 20.10
C ASP A 268 6.60 1.56 21.38
N GLY A 269 5.67 1.12 22.24
CA GLY A 269 5.35 1.76 23.52
C GLY A 269 4.28 2.85 23.44
N VAL A 270 3.60 3.01 22.29
CA VAL A 270 2.49 3.96 22.15
C VAL A 270 1.20 3.32 22.64
N GLU A 271 0.70 3.78 23.78
CA GLU A 271 -0.52 3.26 24.39
C GLU A 271 -1.76 4.13 24.10
N MET A 272 -1.55 5.42 23.87
CA MET A 272 -2.60 6.42 23.75
C MET A 272 -2.42 7.23 22.45
N LEU A 273 -3.54 7.55 21.79
CA LEU A 273 -3.61 8.33 20.56
C LEU A 273 -4.71 9.39 20.66
N SER A 274 -4.74 10.37 19.76
CA SER A 274 -5.81 11.38 19.76
C SER A 274 -7.21 10.80 19.55
N ASN A 275 -8.23 11.50 20.01
CA ASN A 275 -9.63 11.13 19.76
C ASN A 275 -10.17 11.52 18.37
N ASN A 276 -9.39 12.22 17.53
CA ASN A 276 -9.81 12.87 16.27
C ASN A 276 -9.10 12.33 15.01
N PHE A 277 -8.41 11.21 15.15
CA PHE A 277 -7.69 10.53 14.08
C PHE A 277 -6.62 11.37 13.38
N LYS A 278 -5.97 12.34 14.06
CA LYS A 278 -4.96 13.19 13.41
C LYS A 278 -3.74 12.41 12.91
N GLU A 279 -3.48 11.23 13.46
CA GLU A 279 -2.32 10.40 13.15
C GLU A 279 -2.47 9.60 11.85
N PHE A 280 -3.69 9.36 11.36
CA PHE A 280 -3.89 8.54 10.16
C PHE A 280 -4.59 9.28 9.03
N LEU A 281 -4.18 8.94 7.81
CA LEU A 281 -4.85 9.31 6.56
C LEU A 281 -5.01 8.08 5.67
N LEU A 282 -6.02 8.13 4.80
CA LEU A 282 -6.20 7.20 3.69
C LEU A 282 -5.58 7.82 2.44
N ALA A 283 -4.82 7.02 1.71
CA ALA A 283 -4.24 7.41 0.44
C ALA A 283 -4.67 6.42 -0.64
N TYR A 284 -5.35 6.92 -1.65
CA TYR A 284 -5.65 6.21 -2.88
C TYR A 284 -4.58 6.55 -3.90
N ARG A 285 -4.11 5.54 -4.62
CA ARG A 285 -3.20 5.75 -5.74
C ARG A 285 -3.97 6.47 -6.84
N TYR A 286 -3.38 7.52 -7.37
CA TYR A 286 -3.84 8.09 -8.61
C TYR A 286 -3.26 7.27 -9.76
N THR A 287 -4.12 6.61 -10.54
CA THR A 287 -3.73 6.03 -11.82
C THR A 287 -4.28 6.94 -12.92
N HIS A 288 -3.49 7.23 -13.96
CA HIS A 288 -3.96 8.03 -15.10
C HIS A 288 -5.19 7.40 -15.82
N PHE A 289 -5.56 6.18 -15.45
CA PHE A 289 -6.67 5.41 -15.99
C PHE A 289 -7.94 5.49 -15.15
N ASN A 290 -7.87 5.96 -13.89
CA ASN A 290 -9.04 6.15 -13.03
C ASN A 290 -9.23 7.64 -12.73
N PRO A 291 -10.39 8.25 -13.07
CA PRO A 291 -10.69 9.60 -12.64
C PRO A 291 -10.72 9.66 -11.09
N PRO A 292 -10.48 10.85 -10.50
CA PRO A 292 -10.45 11.03 -9.03
C PRO A 292 -11.74 10.64 -8.30
N GLU A 293 -12.82 10.39 -9.05
CA GLU A 293 -14.15 10.06 -8.56
C GLU A 293 -14.41 8.54 -8.49
N GLU A 294 -13.59 7.71 -9.14
CA GLU A 294 -13.73 6.25 -9.12
C GLU A 294 -12.77 5.61 -8.13
N ILE A 295 -13.29 5.29 -6.94
CA ILE A 295 -12.59 4.51 -5.92
C ILE A 295 -12.63 3.02 -6.32
N ASN A 296 -11.83 2.66 -7.31
CA ASN A 296 -11.73 1.27 -7.79
C ASN A 296 -10.61 0.48 -7.10
N GLU A 297 -9.74 1.16 -6.34
CA GLU A 297 -8.61 0.55 -5.63
C GLU A 297 -8.77 0.68 -4.11
N TYR A 298 -8.20 -0.26 -3.36
CA TYR A 298 -8.20 -0.16 -1.91
C TYR A 298 -7.25 0.92 -1.39
N PRO A 299 -7.64 1.69 -0.36
CA PRO A 299 -6.77 2.72 0.19
C PRO A 299 -5.62 2.12 0.97
N ARG A 300 -4.51 2.86 0.99
CA ARG A 300 -3.42 2.65 1.91
C ARG A 300 -3.57 3.55 3.14
N ILE A 301 -3.35 3.02 4.34
CA ILE A 301 -3.20 3.85 5.53
C ILE A 301 -1.81 4.48 5.59
N LEU A 302 -1.78 5.79 5.79
CA LEU A 302 -0.60 6.59 6.08
C LEU A 302 -0.60 6.96 7.57
N LEU A 303 0.53 6.75 8.24
CA LEU A 303 0.75 7.24 9.61
C LEU A 303 1.60 8.50 9.60
N LEU A 304 1.10 9.50 10.29
CA LEU A 304 1.72 10.79 10.56
C LEU A 304 2.34 10.74 11.96
N TYR A 305 3.58 10.25 12.05
CA TYR A 305 4.28 10.08 13.33
C TYR A 305 4.39 11.39 14.12
N GLU A 306 4.50 12.52 13.43
CA GLU A 306 4.54 13.84 14.04
C GLU A 306 3.29 14.17 14.87
N ALA A 307 2.14 13.62 14.47
CA ALA A 307 0.88 13.86 15.15
C ALA A 307 0.75 13.06 16.47
N ILE A 308 1.55 12.00 16.65
CA ILE A 308 1.56 11.19 17.88
C ILE A 308 2.16 12.01 19.04
N GLY A 309 3.26 12.71 18.81
CA GLY A 309 4.01 13.43 19.86
C GLY A 309 3.39 14.75 20.32
N GLU A 310 2.61 15.43 19.46
CA GLU A 310 1.88 16.66 19.82
C GLU A 310 0.85 16.47 20.95
N THR A 311 0.54 15.22 21.33
CA THR A 311 -0.44 14.90 22.37
C THR A 311 0.13 14.92 23.80
N ILE A 312 1.46 14.83 23.95
CA ILE A 312 2.10 14.77 25.28
C ILE A 312 2.06 16.15 25.95
N GLU A 313 2.15 17.23 25.18
CA GLU A 313 2.22 18.60 25.71
C GLU A 313 0.85 19.30 25.81
N ASP A 314 -0.15 18.95 24.98
CA ASP A 314 -1.36 19.79 24.83
C ASP A 314 -2.71 19.22 25.32
N SER A 315 -2.88 17.95 25.71
CA SER A 315 -4.10 17.51 26.42
C SER A 315 -4.13 16.03 26.75
N SER A 316 -3.84 15.68 28.00
CA SER A 316 -4.17 14.36 28.58
C SER A 316 -5.69 14.08 28.67
N ARG A 317 -6.55 15.03 28.26
CA ARG A 317 -8.02 14.89 28.32
C ARG A 317 -8.66 14.29 27.08
N ASP A 318 -7.99 14.33 25.93
CA ASP A 318 -8.57 13.95 24.63
C ASP A 318 -7.88 12.75 23.96
N SER A 319 -7.07 12.00 24.70
CA SER A 319 -6.44 10.78 24.22
C SER A 319 -7.27 9.52 24.54
N VAL A 320 -7.12 8.50 23.71
CA VAL A 320 -7.81 7.21 23.85
C VAL A 320 -6.84 6.06 23.64
N GLY A 321 -7.05 4.96 24.35
CA GLY A 321 -6.28 3.73 24.18
C GLY A 321 -6.42 3.13 22.78
N VAL A 322 -5.43 2.36 22.33
CA VAL A 322 -5.35 1.81 20.97
C VAL A 322 -6.57 0.98 20.55
N CYS A 323 -7.15 0.14 21.42
CA CYS A 323 -8.36 -0.64 21.07
C CYS A 323 -9.58 0.28 20.88
N LYS A 324 -9.75 1.25 21.80
CA LYS A 324 -10.81 2.25 21.72
C LYS A 324 -10.65 3.15 20.49
N TYR A 325 -9.41 3.45 20.09
CA TYR A 325 -9.10 4.16 18.85
C TYR A 325 -9.57 3.38 17.62
N ALA A 326 -9.24 2.09 17.54
CA ALA A 326 -9.70 1.22 16.46
C ALA A 326 -11.24 1.13 16.42
N LEU A 327 -11.89 0.96 17.57
CA LEU A 327 -13.35 0.92 17.67
C LEU A 327 -13.98 2.24 17.19
N ARG A 328 -13.40 3.39 17.56
CA ARG A 328 -13.83 4.71 17.07
C ARG A 328 -13.73 4.81 15.55
N ALA A 329 -12.65 4.33 14.96
CA ALA A 329 -12.48 4.34 13.52
C ALA A 329 -13.55 3.46 12.84
N LEU A 330 -13.78 2.25 13.35
CA LEU A 330 -14.82 1.34 12.85
C LEU A 330 -16.22 1.98 12.91
N CYS A 331 -16.61 2.55 14.04
CA CYS A 331 -17.89 3.23 14.18
C CYS A 331 -18.02 4.44 13.25
N THR A 332 -16.95 5.23 13.10
CA THR A 332 -16.92 6.38 12.19
C THR A 332 -17.16 5.95 10.74
N LEU A 333 -16.45 4.90 10.30
CA LEU A 333 -16.57 4.36 8.95
C LEU A 333 -17.96 3.73 8.72
N LEU A 334 -18.55 3.06 9.70
CA LEU A 334 -19.87 2.44 9.56
C LEU A 334 -21.05 3.36 9.93
N HIS A 335 -20.80 4.65 10.15
CA HIS A 335 -21.80 5.66 10.54
C HIS A 335 -22.54 5.34 11.86
N HIS A 336 -21.87 4.65 12.79
CA HIS A 336 -22.38 4.41 14.13
C HIS A 336 -21.91 5.50 15.09
N LYS A 337 -22.79 5.87 16.03
CA LYS A 337 -22.42 6.75 17.14
C LYS A 337 -21.50 6.01 18.10
N MET A 338 -20.51 6.74 18.61
CA MET A 338 -19.62 6.23 19.64
C MET A 338 -20.26 6.39 21.00
N ASP A 339 -20.84 5.30 21.48
CA ASP A 339 -21.30 5.17 22.87
C ASP A 339 -20.38 4.19 23.61
N ASN A 340 -20.44 4.13 24.95
CA ASN A 340 -19.68 3.16 25.76
C ASN A 340 -20.22 1.72 25.61
N LYS A 341 -20.85 1.38 24.48
CA LYS A 341 -21.44 0.08 24.17
C LYS A 341 -20.92 -0.40 22.82
N VAL A 342 -20.99 -1.71 22.58
CA VAL A 342 -20.71 -2.28 21.26
C VAL A 342 -21.72 -1.72 20.24
N PRO A 343 -21.27 -1.24 19.07
CA PRO A 343 -22.17 -0.73 18.03
C PRO A 343 -23.07 -1.87 17.50
N PRO A 344 -24.39 -1.64 17.37
CA PRO A 344 -25.30 -2.64 16.80
C PRO A 344 -25.16 -2.66 15.27
N ILE A 345 -24.18 -3.41 14.77
CA ILE A 345 -23.96 -3.61 13.33
C ILE A 345 -24.94 -4.68 12.84
N SER A 346 -25.91 -4.27 12.02
CA SER A 346 -26.89 -5.20 11.42
C SER A 346 -26.27 -5.98 10.26
N HIS A 347 -26.70 -7.23 10.08
CA HIS A 347 -26.29 -8.07 8.97
C HIS A 347 -26.81 -7.51 7.63
N ARG A 348 -25.89 -7.00 6.80
CA ARG A 348 -26.18 -6.38 5.50
C ARG A 348 -25.27 -6.88 4.38
N SER A 349 -24.17 -7.54 4.72
CA SER A 349 -23.25 -8.16 3.78
C SER A 349 -22.49 -9.32 4.45
N SER A 350 -21.75 -10.07 3.64
CA SER A 350 -20.78 -11.09 4.05
C SER A 350 -19.68 -10.56 4.98
N PHE A 351 -19.54 -9.24 5.16
CA PHE A 351 -18.58 -8.60 6.07
C PHE A 351 -19.18 -8.14 7.39
N SER A 352 -20.51 -8.05 7.50
CA SER A 352 -21.16 -7.46 8.67
C SER A 352 -20.84 -8.19 9.97
N ASP A 353 -20.85 -9.52 9.95
CA ASP A 353 -20.66 -10.34 11.17
C ASP A 353 -19.22 -10.26 11.68
N ALA A 354 -18.25 -10.29 10.76
CA ALA A 354 -16.84 -10.09 11.11
C ALA A 354 -16.58 -8.68 11.64
N LEU A 355 -17.23 -7.65 11.08
CA LEU A 355 -17.15 -6.28 11.56
C LEU A 355 -17.80 -6.11 12.96
N LEU A 356 -18.95 -6.76 13.19
CA LEU A 356 -19.60 -6.80 14.51
C LEU A 356 -18.69 -7.45 15.56
N LYS A 357 -18.19 -8.64 15.26
CA LYS A 357 -17.31 -9.38 16.17
C LYS A 357 -15.98 -8.67 16.39
N CYS A 358 -15.45 -7.99 15.37
CA CYS A 358 -14.32 -7.07 15.52
C CYS A 358 -14.65 -5.96 16.53
N ALA A 359 -15.82 -5.33 16.43
CA ALA A 359 -16.25 -4.31 17.39
C ALA A 359 -16.34 -4.85 18.83
N GLU A 360 -16.88 -6.06 19.02
CA GLU A 360 -16.94 -6.74 20.32
C GLU A 360 -15.54 -7.00 20.90
N LEU A 361 -14.62 -7.51 20.09
CA LEU A 361 -13.25 -7.79 20.51
C LEU A 361 -12.51 -6.51 20.91
N LEU A 362 -12.64 -5.44 20.10
CA LEU A 362 -12.04 -4.13 20.39
C LEU A 362 -12.65 -3.48 21.64
N HIS A 363 -13.95 -3.70 21.89
CA HIS A 363 -14.62 -3.18 23.08
C HIS A 363 -14.15 -3.83 24.39
N GLN A 364 -13.72 -5.10 24.34
CA GLN A 364 -13.19 -5.80 25.53
C GLN A 364 -11.88 -5.20 26.05
N ASP A 365 -11.14 -4.46 25.22
CA ASP A 365 -9.89 -3.78 25.56
C ASP A 365 -8.84 -4.69 26.26
N LYS A 366 -8.77 -5.95 25.82
CA LYS A 366 -7.77 -6.92 26.30
C LYS A 366 -6.49 -6.79 25.50
N SER A 367 -5.37 -7.26 26.07
CA SER A 367 -4.09 -7.32 25.37
C SER A 367 -4.14 -8.17 24.09
N SER A 368 -5.04 -9.16 24.00
CA SER A 368 -5.24 -9.97 22.80
C SER A 368 -6.23 -9.37 21.79
N SER A 369 -7.02 -8.36 22.17
CA SER A 369 -8.14 -7.82 21.37
C SER A 369 -7.73 -7.41 19.96
N LEU A 370 -6.64 -6.64 19.81
CA LEU A 370 -6.15 -6.24 18.49
C LEU A 370 -5.70 -7.45 17.65
N THR A 371 -5.11 -8.47 18.27
CA THR A 371 -4.66 -9.67 17.55
C THR A 371 -5.83 -10.51 17.07
N GLU A 372 -6.81 -10.74 17.94
CA GLU A 372 -8.01 -11.50 17.60
C GLU A 372 -8.84 -10.77 16.53
N ALA A 373 -9.02 -9.45 16.67
CA ALA A 373 -9.71 -8.63 15.69
C ALA A 373 -9.01 -8.68 14.31
N LYS A 374 -7.68 -8.55 14.27
CA LYS A 374 -6.90 -8.69 13.03
C LYS A 374 -7.16 -10.03 12.35
N ASN A 375 -7.01 -11.12 13.09
CA ASN A 375 -7.14 -12.47 12.55
C ASN A 375 -8.54 -12.72 11.99
N LEU A 376 -9.57 -12.19 12.66
CA LEU A 376 -10.95 -12.32 12.23
C LEU A 376 -11.25 -11.54 10.95
N LEU A 377 -10.79 -10.30 10.87
CA LEU A 377 -10.92 -9.47 9.67
C LEU A 377 -10.19 -10.10 8.48
N GLU A 378 -8.96 -10.60 8.69
CA GLU A 378 -8.19 -11.32 7.67
C GLU A 378 -8.88 -12.61 7.23
N TYR A 379 -9.43 -13.38 8.17
CA TYR A 379 -10.20 -14.57 7.85
C TYR A 379 -11.37 -14.22 6.93
N ASN A 380 -12.21 -13.26 7.34
CA ASN A 380 -13.39 -12.91 6.55
C ASN A 380 -13.03 -12.34 5.17
N PHE A 381 -11.94 -11.56 5.08
CA PHE A 381 -11.55 -10.92 3.84
C PHE A 381 -10.89 -11.90 2.84
N TRP A 382 -10.00 -12.78 3.30
CA TRP A 382 -9.22 -13.65 2.41
C TRP A 382 -9.80 -15.05 2.24
N VAL A 383 -10.46 -15.58 3.26
CA VAL A 383 -11.11 -16.90 3.19
C VAL A 383 -12.49 -16.76 2.54
N GLY A 384 -13.21 -15.70 2.88
CA GLY A 384 -14.55 -15.40 2.37
C GLY A 384 -15.66 -16.09 3.17
N ASP A 385 -16.88 -15.62 2.90
CA ASP A 385 -18.09 -16.15 3.50
C ASP A 385 -18.41 -17.56 2.97
N GLY A 386 -18.97 -18.41 3.83
CA GLY A 386 -19.34 -19.79 3.52
C GLY A 386 -18.21 -20.82 3.54
N VAL A 387 -16.96 -20.42 3.74
CA VAL A 387 -15.87 -21.38 4.01
C VAL A 387 -15.82 -21.66 5.50
N HIS A 388 -16.00 -22.93 5.85
CA HIS A 388 -15.91 -23.41 7.21
C HIS A 388 -14.94 -24.58 7.31
N PHE A 389 -14.28 -24.68 8.45
CA PHE A 389 -13.38 -25.79 8.76
C PHE A 389 -13.98 -26.61 9.88
N ASP A 390 -14.15 -27.90 9.67
CA ASP A 390 -14.58 -28.83 10.71
C ASP A 390 -13.38 -29.30 11.54
N THR A 391 -12.19 -29.25 10.96
CA THR A 391 -10.94 -29.60 11.63
C THR A 391 -9.79 -28.64 11.31
N GLU A 392 -8.80 -28.57 12.21
CA GLU A 392 -7.54 -27.85 11.94
C GLU A 392 -6.79 -28.44 10.72
N PHE A 393 -6.98 -29.72 10.43
CA PHE A 393 -6.37 -30.38 9.27
C PHE A 393 -6.94 -29.86 7.94
N GLU A 394 -8.25 -29.63 7.86
CA GLU A 394 -8.87 -29.00 6.68
C GLU A 394 -8.38 -27.58 6.47
N ALA A 395 -8.27 -26.79 7.55
CA ALA A 395 -7.71 -25.46 7.51
C ALA A 395 -6.26 -25.46 6.98
N ARG A 396 -5.48 -26.50 7.31
CA ARG A 396 -4.13 -26.70 6.77
C ARG A 396 -4.14 -26.98 5.27
N ILE A 397 -4.99 -27.89 4.81
CA ILE A 397 -5.11 -28.21 3.38
C ILE A 397 -5.51 -26.95 2.59
N TRP A 398 -6.48 -26.19 3.10
CA TRP A 398 -6.92 -24.95 2.49
C TRP A 398 -5.77 -23.94 2.38
N LEU A 399 -5.01 -23.75 3.45
CA LEU A 399 -3.89 -22.81 3.47
C LEU A 399 -2.79 -23.21 2.48
N ASP A 400 -2.44 -24.49 2.42
CA ASP A 400 -1.42 -25.01 1.49
C ASP A 400 -1.86 -24.85 0.03
N LYS A 401 -3.14 -25.11 -0.25
CA LYS A 401 -3.75 -24.87 -1.57
C LYS A 401 -3.68 -23.38 -1.92
N LYS A 402 -4.05 -22.49 -1.01
CA LYS A 402 -4.08 -21.04 -1.25
C LYS A 402 -2.69 -20.45 -1.46
N ARG A 403 -1.69 -20.89 -0.71
CA ARG A 403 -0.28 -20.53 -0.94
C ARG A 403 0.16 -20.91 -2.36
N THR A 404 -0.20 -22.12 -2.79
CA THR A 404 0.12 -22.62 -4.13
C THR A 404 -0.58 -21.82 -5.23
N GLU A 405 -1.88 -21.56 -5.09
CA GLU A 405 -2.66 -20.74 -6.01
C GLU A 405 -2.09 -19.32 -6.12
N HIS A 406 -1.68 -18.75 -4.99
CA HIS A 406 -1.16 -17.39 -4.95
C HIS A 406 0.22 -17.25 -5.59
N VAL A 407 1.12 -18.23 -5.44
CA VAL A 407 2.39 -18.27 -6.20
C VAL A 407 2.12 -18.22 -7.70
N SER A 408 1.20 -19.05 -8.19
CA SER A 408 0.85 -19.07 -9.62
C SER A 408 0.20 -17.78 -10.09
N TYR A 409 -0.65 -17.17 -9.27
CA TYR A 409 -1.24 -15.87 -9.56
C TYR A 409 -0.17 -14.77 -9.67
N LEU A 410 0.75 -14.67 -8.71
CA LEU A 410 1.81 -13.66 -8.72
C LEU A 410 2.75 -13.84 -9.93
N LEU A 411 3.08 -15.08 -10.28
CA LEU A 411 3.87 -15.37 -11.48
C LEU A 411 3.18 -14.86 -12.76
N ARG A 412 1.89 -15.14 -12.92
CA ARG A 412 1.12 -14.64 -14.07
C ARG A 412 1.03 -13.12 -14.07
N LEU A 413 0.71 -12.52 -12.92
CA LEU A 413 0.59 -11.08 -12.80
C LEU A 413 1.89 -10.36 -13.18
N LEU A 414 3.04 -10.86 -12.70
CA LEU A 414 4.34 -10.27 -13.00
C LEU A 414 4.78 -10.47 -14.46
N LEU A 415 4.37 -11.57 -15.10
CA LEU A 415 4.71 -11.87 -16.50
C LEU A 415 3.79 -11.16 -17.50
N GLU A 416 2.49 -11.10 -17.21
CA GLU A 416 1.47 -10.63 -18.14
C GLU A 416 1.13 -9.16 -17.94
N ASN A 417 0.92 -8.72 -16.68
CA ASN A 417 0.40 -7.38 -16.36
C ASN A 417 1.06 -6.77 -15.12
N PRO A 418 2.39 -6.48 -15.14
CA PRO A 418 3.11 -5.96 -13.98
C PRO A 418 2.59 -4.60 -13.47
N GLY A 419 1.93 -3.82 -14.33
CA GLY A 419 1.30 -2.54 -13.97
C GLY A 419 0.06 -2.67 -13.08
N ALA A 420 -0.64 -3.80 -13.16
CA ALA A 420 -1.88 -4.06 -12.41
C ALA A 420 -1.64 -4.49 -10.95
N LEU A 421 -0.38 -4.71 -10.55
CA LEU A 421 -0.03 -5.09 -9.20
C LEU A 421 -0.33 -3.96 -8.20
N GLU A 422 -1.32 -4.19 -7.34
CA GLU A 422 -1.69 -3.36 -6.19
C GLU A 422 -0.82 -3.68 -4.97
N GLU A 423 0.20 -2.85 -4.69
CA GLU A 423 1.19 -3.12 -3.62
C GLU A 423 0.54 -3.41 -2.25
N THR A 424 -0.41 -2.58 -1.83
CA THR A 424 -1.00 -2.68 -0.48
C THR A 424 -1.81 -3.96 -0.33
N TYR A 425 -2.64 -4.29 -1.33
CA TYR A 425 -3.46 -5.49 -1.34
C TYR A 425 -2.59 -6.75 -1.29
N GLU A 426 -1.65 -6.86 -2.24
CA GLU A 426 -0.84 -8.07 -2.40
C GLU A 426 0.07 -8.33 -1.20
N ARG A 427 0.61 -7.27 -0.61
CA ARG A 427 1.44 -7.39 0.58
C ARG A 427 0.66 -7.86 1.81
N LEU A 428 -0.57 -7.37 2.01
CA LEU A 428 -1.42 -7.83 3.11
C LEU A 428 -1.84 -9.29 2.89
N HIS A 429 -2.12 -9.67 1.64
CA HIS A 429 -2.44 -11.05 1.30
C HIS A 429 -1.25 -11.99 1.55
N LEU A 430 -0.05 -11.61 1.10
CA LEU A 430 1.19 -12.33 1.37
C LEU A 430 1.44 -12.46 2.87
N GLN A 431 1.28 -11.38 3.63
CA GLN A 431 1.42 -11.39 5.07
C GLN A 431 0.43 -12.35 5.73
N PHE A 432 -0.83 -12.36 5.30
CA PHE A 432 -1.83 -13.32 5.77
C PHE A 432 -1.40 -14.76 5.49
N LEU A 433 -1.05 -15.07 4.23
CA LEU A 433 -0.66 -16.43 3.84
C LEU A 433 0.60 -16.92 4.55
N LEU A 434 1.53 -16.03 4.88
CA LEU A 434 2.78 -16.36 5.57
C LEU A 434 2.61 -16.47 7.09
N SER A 435 1.77 -15.63 7.70
CA SER A 435 1.64 -15.53 9.16
C SER A 435 0.48 -16.33 9.74
N THR A 436 -0.57 -16.62 8.96
CA THR A 436 -1.72 -17.37 9.46
C THR A 436 -1.34 -18.84 9.67
N THR A 437 -1.90 -19.42 10.73
CA THR A 437 -1.73 -20.83 11.05
C THR A 437 -3.06 -21.57 10.88
N PRO A 438 -3.04 -22.90 10.61
CA PRO A 438 -4.26 -23.68 10.55
C PRO A 438 -5.13 -23.54 11.80
N ARG A 439 -4.50 -23.52 12.99
CA ARG A 439 -5.17 -23.26 14.26
C ARG A 439 -5.88 -21.91 14.31
N THR A 440 -5.22 -20.85 13.81
CA THR A 440 -5.82 -19.51 13.75
C THR A 440 -7.04 -19.49 12.84
N LEU A 441 -6.93 -20.10 11.65
CA LEU A 441 -8.04 -20.19 10.69
C LEU A 441 -9.23 -20.95 11.29
N PHE A 442 -8.97 -22.12 11.89
CA PHE A 442 -9.99 -22.92 12.54
C PHE A 442 -10.69 -22.15 13.68
N ALA A 443 -9.92 -21.46 14.53
CA ALA A 443 -10.48 -20.66 15.63
C ALA A 443 -11.34 -19.48 15.13
N CYS A 444 -10.94 -18.80 14.04
CA CYS A 444 -11.74 -17.73 13.44
C CYS A 444 -13.02 -18.28 12.80
N SER A 445 -12.94 -19.44 12.14
CA SER A 445 -14.10 -20.14 11.58
C SER A 445 -15.14 -20.46 12.66
N GLU A 446 -14.70 -21.01 13.79
CA GLU A 446 -15.51 -21.28 14.97
C GLU A 446 -16.13 -20.00 15.56
N ALA A 447 -15.35 -18.92 15.65
CA ALA A 447 -15.82 -17.66 16.22
C ALA A 447 -16.96 -17.03 15.38
N LEU A 448 -16.88 -17.10 14.05
CA LEU A 448 -17.94 -16.61 13.17
C LEU A 448 -19.14 -17.55 13.15
N ARG A 449 -18.94 -18.88 13.17
CA ARG A 449 -20.03 -19.87 13.21
C ARG A 449 -20.96 -19.66 14.41
N ARG A 450 -20.41 -19.36 15.58
CA ARG A 450 -21.18 -19.08 16.81
C ARG A 450 -22.00 -17.78 16.77
N SER A 451 -21.84 -16.97 15.73
CA SER A 451 -22.65 -15.76 15.52
C SER A 451 -23.95 -16.06 14.76
N PHE A 452 -24.08 -17.25 14.16
CA PHE A 452 -25.25 -17.70 13.40
C PHE A 452 -26.21 -18.62 14.19
N CYS A 453 -25.85 -19.01 15.42
CA CYS A 453 -26.67 -19.79 16.34
C CYS A 453 -27.05 -18.93 17.54
#